data_AF-A0A6M3JGJ2-F1
#
_entry.id   AF-A0A6M3JGJ2-F1
#
_cell.length_a   1.000
_cell.length_b   1.000
_cell.length_c   1.000
_cell.angle_alpha   90.00
_cell.angle_beta   90.00
_cell.angle_gamma   90.00
#
_symmetry.space_group_name_H-M   'P 1'
#
loop_
_entity.id
_entity.type
_entity.pdbx_description
1 polymer ?
#
loop_
_entity_poly.entity_id
_entity_poly.type
_entity_poly.pdbx_seq_one_letter_code
_entity_poly.pdbx_strand_id
1 'polypeptide(L)'
;MKTFESMEGMNMKTETDLQNRLLAELKQWFTRQCADQHRDFYLWYLPTTAEHDGGIIICSDKPVNPEYQLAMPERIRKGDTVEQNFIRIRSGVLRSLPVLSAD
;
A
#
# COMPACT_ATOMS: atom_id res chain seq x y z
N MET A 1 40.21 -13.27 -1.91
CA MET A 1 39.33 -13.50 -3.08
C MET A 1 38.72 -14.88 -2.96
N LYS A 2 37.43 -14.96 -2.65
CA LYS A 2 36.53 -16.09 -2.94
C LYS A 2 35.09 -15.58 -2.75
N THR A 3 34.50 -15.27 -3.90
CA THR A 3 33.08 -15.30 -4.28
C THR A 3 32.03 -15.09 -3.18
N PHE A 4 31.46 -13.88 -3.14
CA PHE A 4 30.10 -13.70 -2.66
C PHE A 4 29.17 -14.22 -3.76
N GLU A 5 28.58 -15.38 -3.52
CA GLU A 5 27.44 -15.84 -4.31
C GLU A 5 26.26 -14.94 -3.96
N SER A 6 26.00 -13.96 -4.84
CA SER A 6 24.75 -13.23 -4.86
C SER A 6 23.63 -14.21 -5.15
N MET A 7 22.94 -14.65 -4.11
CA MET A 7 21.63 -15.29 -4.24
C MET A 7 20.61 -14.23 -4.64
N GLU A 8 20.59 -13.93 -5.94
CA GLU A 8 19.42 -13.34 -6.58
C GLU A 8 18.32 -14.42 -6.63
N GLY A 9 17.22 -14.19 -5.91
CA GLY A 9 16.05 -15.06 -6.02
C GLY A 9 15.37 -15.39 -4.70
N MET A 10 14.80 -14.38 -4.05
CA MET A 10 13.59 -14.47 -3.22
C MET A 10 13.21 -13.03 -2.89
N ASN A 11 12.34 -12.45 -3.72
CA ASN A 11 11.85 -11.08 -3.57
C ASN A 11 10.89 -11.02 -2.37
N MET A 12 11.40 -11.21 -1.15
CA MET A 12 10.63 -10.96 0.06
C MET A 12 10.26 -9.48 0.05
N LYS A 13 8.99 -9.18 -0.18
CA LYS A 13 8.41 -7.86 0.07
C LYS A 13 8.81 -7.46 1.47
N THR A 14 9.73 -6.50 1.57
CA THR A 14 10.16 -5.96 2.85
C THR A 14 9.15 -4.91 3.30
N GLU A 15 9.14 -4.60 4.59
CA GLU A 15 8.38 -3.45 5.10
C GLU A 15 8.72 -2.16 4.32
N THR A 16 9.98 -2.05 3.86
CA THR A 16 10.46 -0.97 3.00
C THR A 16 9.75 -0.94 1.64
N ASP A 17 9.57 -2.08 0.98
CA ASP A 17 8.86 -2.15 -0.31
C ASP A 17 7.40 -1.70 -0.15
N LEU A 18 6.74 -2.16 0.91
CA LEU A 18 5.37 -1.79 1.21
C LEU A 18 5.23 -0.28 1.53
N GLN A 19 6.18 0.28 2.28
CA GLN A 19 6.25 1.73 2.53
C GLN A 19 6.50 2.52 1.24
N ASN A 20 7.40 2.05 0.37
CA ASN A 20 7.65 2.68 -0.93
C ASN A 20 6.39 2.65 -1.81
N ARG A 21 5.66 1.52 -1.80
CA ARG A 21 4.40 1.40 -2.53
C ARG A 21 3.34 2.35 -1.98
N LEU A 22 3.18 2.44 -0.66
CA LEU A 22 2.24 3.37 -0.04
C LEU A 22 2.54 4.81 -0.46
N LEU A 23 3.82 5.19 -0.45
CA LEU A 23 4.23 6.53 -0.85
C LEU A 23 3.91 6.80 -2.33
N ALA A 24 4.10 5.81 -3.21
CA ALA A 24 3.75 5.93 -4.61
C ALA A 24 2.23 6.09 -4.81
N GLU A 25 1.42 5.27 -4.13
CA GLU A 25 -0.05 5.37 -4.19
C GLU A 25 -0.54 6.71 -3.64
N LEU A 26 0.05 7.25 -2.58
CA LEU A 26 -0.31 8.56 -2.03
C LEU A 26 0.06 9.72 -2.98
N LYS A 27 1.19 9.63 -3.68
CA LYS A 27 1.54 10.61 -4.72
C LYS A 27 0.52 10.59 -5.87
N GLN A 28 0.13 9.40 -6.33
CA GLN A 28 -0.92 9.27 -7.35
C GLN A 28 -2.27 9.77 -6.86
N TRP A 29 -2.64 9.44 -5.61
CA TRP A 29 -3.83 9.97 -4.96
C TRP A 29 -3.82 11.50 -4.97
N PHE A 30 -2.73 12.13 -4.55
CA PHE A 30 -2.64 13.59 -4.51
C PHE A 30 -2.89 14.22 -5.89
N THR A 31 -2.28 13.66 -6.95
CA THR A 31 -2.55 14.09 -8.33
C THR A 31 -4.03 13.94 -8.71
N ARG A 32 -4.65 12.81 -8.38
CA ARG A 32 -6.09 12.56 -8.67
C ARG A 32 -7.00 13.48 -7.85
N GLN A 33 -6.64 13.75 -6.60
CA GLN A 33 -7.36 14.63 -5.67
C GLN A 33 -7.31 16.09 -6.14
N CYS A 34 -6.19 16.53 -6.71
CA CYS A 34 -6.09 17.86 -7.34
C CYS A 34 -6.99 17.99 -8.57
N ALA A 35 -7.19 16.90 -9.33
CA ALA A 35 -8.08 16.90 -10.48
C ALA A 35 -9.57 16.84 -10.08
N ASP A 36 -9.89 16.16 -8.98
CA ASP A 36 -11.26 16.00 -8.47
C ASP A 36 -11.29 16.08 -6.94
N GLN A 37 -11.53 17.30 -6.43
CA GLN A 37 -11.51 17.57 -4.99
C GLN A 37 -12.67 16.93 -4.21
N HIS A 38 -13.77 16.59 -4.91
CA HIS A 38 -14.96 16.05 -4.29
C HIS A 38 -14.90 14.54 -4.12
N ARG A 39 -14.12 13.86 -4.96
CA ARG A 39 -13.91 12.41 -4.87
C ARG A 39 -13.25 12.00 -3.56
N ASP A 40 -13.79 10.95 -2.95
CA ASP A 40 -13.20 10.30 -1.80
C ASP A 40 -12.35 9.12 -2.26
N PHE A 41 -11.25 8.86 -1.55
CA PHE A 41 -10.34 7.76 -1.83
C PHE A 41 -10.11 6.95 -0.56
N TYR A 42 -9.95 5.65 -0.74
CA TYR A 42 -9.80 4.69 0.33
C TYR A 42 -8.56 3.83 0.11
N LEU A 43 -7.97 3.38 1.21
CA LEU A 43 -6.85 2.44 1.18
C LEU A 43 -7.40 1.02 1.17
N TRP A 44 -7.01 0.26 0.16
CA TRP A 44 -7.32 -1.16 0.02
C TRP A 44 -6.04 -1.98 0.12
N TYR A 45 -6.16 -3.20 0.60
CA TYR A 45 -5.05 -4.15 0.65
C TYR A 45 -5.48 -5.52 0.11
N LEU A 46 -4.52 -6.23 -0.45
CA LEU A 46 -4.62 -7.62 -0.84
C LEU A 46 -3.70 -8.40 0.11
N PRO A 47 -4.20 -9.40 0.86
CA PRO A 47 -3.34 -10.23 1.69
C PRO A 47 -2.33 -11.00 0.82
N THR A 48 -1.17 -11.32 1.39
CA THR A 48 -0.22 -12.23 0.73
C THR A 48 -0.68 -13.67 0.96
N THR A 49 -0.67 -14.47 -0.11
CA THR A 49 -1.02 -15.89 -0.07
C THR A 49 0.09 -16.73 -0.72
N ALA A 50 -0.01 -18.05 -0.66
CA ALA A 50 0.91 -18.94 -1.37
C ALA A 50 0.83 -18.80 -2.90
N GLU A 51 -0.30 -18.29 -3.42
CA GLU A 51 -0.56 -18.20 -4.87
C GLU A 51 -0.19 -16.84 -5.46
N HIS A 52 -0.23 -15.78 -4.66
CA HIS A 52 0.10 -14.43 -5.12
C HIS A 52 0.67 -13.55 -4.01
N ASP A 53 1.50 -12.60 -4.40
CA ASP A 53 1.95 -11.58 -3.48
C ASP A 53 0.84 -10.57 -3.18
N GLY A 54 0.70 -10.19 -1.92
CA GLY A 54 -0.23 -9.16 -1.47
C GLY A 54 0.15 -7.75 -1.91
N GLY A 55 -0.67 -6.76 -1.60
CA GLY A 55 -0.39 -5.39 -2.02
C GLY A 55 -1.30 -4.37 -1.39
N ILE A 56 -1.08 -3.10 -1.74
CA ILE A 56 -1.92 -1.98 -1.33
C ILE A 56 -2.18 -1.08 -2.53
N ILE A 57 -3.38 -0.50 -2.56
CA ILE A 57 -3.79 0.47 -3.58
C ILE A 57 -4.67 1.56 -2.97
N ILE A 58 -4.64 2.76 -3.56
CA ILE A 58 -5.54 3.84 -3.19
C ILE A 58 -6.47 4.17 -4.36
N CYS A 59 -7.78 3.98 -4.15
CA CYS A 59 -8.80 4.24 -5.17
C CYS A 59 -10.13 4.67 -4.54
N SER A 60 -10.99 5.29 -5.36
CA SER A 60 -12.28 5.82 -4.91
C SER A 60 -13.34 4.75 -4.71
N ASP A 61 -13.28 3.72 -5.54
CA ASP A 61 -14.28 2.67 -5.63
C ASP A 61 -13.67 1.32 -5.26
N LYS A 62 -14.53 0.31 -5.05
CA LYS A 62 -14.05 -1.05 -4.80
C LYS A 62 -13.21 -1.54 -5.99
N PRO A 63 -12.00 -2.10 -5.74
CA PRO A 63 -11.16 -2.65 -6.80
C PRO A 63 -11.87 -3.77 -7.59
N VAL A 64 -11.49 -3.92 -8.87
CA VAL A 64 -12.02 -4.97 -9.75
C VAL A 64 -11.70 -6.37 -9.22
N ASN A 65 -10.50 -6.56 -8.66
CA ASN A 65 -10.19 -7.79 -7.95
C ASN A 65 -10.95 -7.79 -6.60
N PRO A 66 -11.92 -8.72 -6.40
CA PRO A 66 -12.74 -8.77 -5.21
C PRO A 66 -11.99 -9.19 -3.94
N GLU A 67 -10.77 -9.74 -4.06
CA GLU A 67 -9.92 -10.16 -2.95
C GLU A 67 -9.33 -8.96 -2.19
N TYR A 68 -9.36 -7.77 -2.79
CA TYR A 68 -8.99 -6.56 -2.08
C TYR A 68 -9.99 -6.25 -0.96
N GLN A 69 -9.43 -6.04 0.21
CA GLN A 69 -10.14 -5.70 1.43
C GLN A 69 -9.86 -4.26 1.80
N LEU A 70 -10.82 -3.63 2.47
CA LEU A 70 -10.66 -2.26 2.94
C LEU A 70 -9.68 -2.26 4.11
N ALA A 71 -8.58 -1.51 3.99
CA ALA A 71 -7.53 -1.47 5.02
C ALA A 71 -7.94 -0.61 6.22
N MET A 72 -8.74 0.43 5.98
CA MET A 72 -9.30 1.29 7.00
C MET A 72 -10.65 1.86 6.56
N PRO A 73 -11.62 2.03 7.47
CA PRO A 73 -12.93 2.61 7.15
C PRO A 73 -12.85 4.10 6.79
N GLU A 74 -11.80 4.79 7.26
CA GLU A 74 -11.58 6.20 6.98
C GLU A 74 -11.03 6.43 5.57
N ARG A 75 -11.53 7.47 4.89
CA ARG A 75 -10.94 7.97 3.64
C ARG A 75 -9.55 8.58 3.87
N ILE A 76 -8.78 8.71 2.79
CA ILE A 76 -7.55 9.51 2.76
C ILE A 76 -7.91 10.98 3.04
N ARG A 77 -7.15 11.64 3.92
CA ARG A 77 -7.49 12.99 4.40
C ARG A 77 -7.03 14.02 3.37
N LYS A 78 -8.00 14.73 2.80
CA LYS A 78 -7.79 15.75 1.74
C LYS A 78 -7.03 16.98 2.21
N GLY A 79 -7.17 17.34 3.49
CA GLY A 79 -6.44 18.47 4.10
C GLY A 79 -5.01 18.15 4.52
N ASP A 80 -4.63 16.86 4.50
CA ASP A 80 -3.31 16.41 4.92
C ASP A 80 -2.40 16.26 3.69
N THR A 81 -1.13 16.59 3.86
CA THR A 81 -0.11 16.35 2.83
C THR A 81 0.10 14.85 2.60
N VAL A 82 0.81 14.51 1.51
CA VAL A 82 1.26 13.13 1.24
C VAL A 82 2.04 12.56 2.44
N GLU A 83 2.93 13.36 3.04
CA GLU A 83 3.75 12.93 4.18
C GLU A 83 2.89 12.70 5.44
N GLN A 84 1.94 13.59 5.73
CA GLN A 84 1.03 13.43 6.87
C GLN A 84 0.16 12.19 6.75
N ASN A 85 -0.42 11.94 5.57
CA ASN A 85 -1.16 10.71 5.31
C ASN A 85 -0.26 9.47 5.39
N PHE A 86 0.98 9.55 4.88
CA PHE A 86 1.95 8.46 4.96
C PHE A 86 2.27 8.08 6.41
N ILE A 87 2.61 9.06 7.27
CA ILE A 87 2.92 8.82 8.68
C ILE A 87 1.73 8.20 9.41
N ARG A 88 0.51 8.71 9.16
CA ARG A 88 -0.73 8.21 9.76
C ARG A 88 -0.98 6.75 9.38
N ILE A 89 -0.96 6.45 8.09
CA ILE A 89 -1.26 5.10 7.58
C ILE A 89 -0.15 4.12 7.99
N ARG A 90 1.12 4.50 7.86
CA ARG A 90 2.25 3.66 8.26
C ARG A 90 2.18 3.28 9.74
N SER A 91 1.90 4.26 10.61
CA SER A 91 1.91 4.05 12.05
C SER A 91 0.65 3.33 12.55
N GLY A 92 -0.50 3.53 11.89
CA GLY A 92 -1.80 3.05 12.38
C GLY A 92 -2.37 1.83 11.66
N VAL A 93 -2.09 1.65 10.36
CA VAL A 93 -2.74 0.63 9.52
C VAL A 93 -1.74 -0.39 9.02
N LEU A 94 -0.62 0.08 8.43
CA LEU A 94 0.31 -0.77 7.68
C LEU A 94 0.86 -1.95 8.49
N ARG A 95 1.13 -1.73 9.79
CA ARG A 95 1.65 -2.74 10.72
C ARG A 95 0.68 -3.88 11.02
N SER A 96 -0.61 -3.69 10.76
CA SER A 96 -1.67 -4.65 11.06
C SER A 96 -2.14 -5.41 9.82
N LEU A 97 -1.63 -5.09 8.64
CA LEU A 97 -2.06 -5.71 7.39
C LEU A 97 -1.28 -7.01 7.13
N PRO A 98 -1.96 -8.13 6.78
CA PRO A 98 -1.32 -9.39 6.41
C PRO A 98 -0.78 -9.33 4.96
N VAL A 99 0.01 -8.31 4.65
CA VAL A 99 0.60 -8.07 3.31
C VAL A 99 2.06 -8.53 3.26
N LEU A 100 2.70 -8.73 4.42
CA LEU A 100 4.10 -9.17 4.52
C LEU A 100 4.23 -10.62 5.03
N SER A 101 3.13 -11.26 5.40
CA SER A 101 3.11 -12.63 5.90
C SER A 101 2.22 -13.46 4.98
N ALA A 102 2.83 -14.35 4.21
CA ALA A 102 2.15 -15.54 3.72
C ALA A 102 2.06 -16.48 4.93
N ASP A 103 0.86 -16.82 5.37
CA ASP A 103 0.67 -17.95 6.28
C ASP A 103 0.83 -19.26 5.50
#